data_AF-A0AAW4N431-F1
#
_entry.id   AF-A0AAW4N431-F1
#
_cell.length_a   1.000
_cell.length_b   1.000
_cell.length_c   1.000
_cell.angle_alpha   90.00
_cell.angle_beta   90.00
_cell.angle_gamma   90.00
#
_symmetry.space_group_name_H-M   'P 1'
#
loop_
_entity.id
_entity.type
_entity.pdbx_description
1 polymer ?
#
loop_
_entity_poly.entity_id
_entity_poly.type
_entity_poly.pdbx_seq_one_letter_code
_entity_poly.pdbx_strand_id
1 'polypeptide(L)'
;MKKTITVRANGIEYEIPNSWELLTSDQYLKLVELLSLMESGQFSPGAVKCLFLCYMKGWNLNKIKRDERTLENFMSIASQLSFIFQEKDDKFVLDLCFCRQQLPVIFIDKKAYYGYEVNTDFKSLTCSLTALQYIEARQLLDMGEESLPLLAAILYFDKGVYSSEEAQKLALKFKKLPVNTLRAIALNFTAVNNFLFSKTEFSLLTKFIPKEGSSITTDATDALYDLSKDGLGNARQVEQLNVLTYLRILRKKTIEGVKSLKATGMELAKIADEVGLPLEIVKKII
;
A
#
# COMPACT_ATOMS: atom_id res chain seq x y z
N MET A 1 -9.79 -11.58 10.48
CA MET A 1 -8.73 -11.81 11.49
C MET A 1 -9.04 -11.01 12.74
N LYS A 2 -8.68 -11.52 13.93
CA LYS A 2 -8.78 -10.75 15.18
C LYS A 2 -7.74 -9.62 15.15
N LYS A 3 -8.17 -8.38 15.42
CA LYS A 3 -7.28 -7.21 15.41
C LYS A 3 -6.31 -7.19 16.59
N THR A 4 -6.61 -7.89 17.67
CA THR A 4 -5.76 -8.01 18.86
C THR A 4 -5.63 -9.46 19.30
N ILE A 5 -4.54 -9.77 19.99
CA ILE A 5 -4.32 -11.02 20.72
C ILE A 5 -4.41 -10.70 22.21
N THR A 6 -5.14 -11.52 22.96
CA THR A 6 -5.25 -11.40 24.42
C THR A 6 -4.39 -12.47 25.07
N VAL A 7 -3.45 -12.05 25.92
CA VAL A 7 -2.59 -12.94 26.70
C VAL A 7 -2.80 -12.65 28.18
N ARG A 8 -3.00 -13.69 28.99
CA ARG A 8 -3.11 -13.55 30.45
C ARG A 8 -1.81 -14.01 31.11
N ALA A 9 -1.22 -13.14 31.94
CA ALA A 9 -0.05 -13.48 32.74
C ALA A 9 -0.22 -12.93 34.16
N ASN A 10 0.01 -13.77 35.17
CA ASN A 10 -0.16 -13.44 36.59
C ASN A 10 -1.52 -12.79 36.93
N GLY A 11 -2.59 -13.26 36.30
CA GLY A 11 -3.95 -12.72 36.48
C GLY A 11 -4.24 -11.40 35.75
N ILE A 12 -3.24 -10.82 35.08
CA ILE A 12 -3.39 -9.60 34.27
C ILE A 12 -3.58 -9.97 32.81
N GLU A 13 -4.57 -9.38 32.16
CA GLU A 13 -4.76 -9.49 30.71
C GLU A 13 -3.99 -8.39 29.98
N TYR A 14 -3.31 -8.80 28.91
CA TYR A 14 -2.56 -7.94 28.02
C TYR A 14 -3.12 -8.07 26.63
N GLU A 15 -3.37 -6.93 25.99
CA GLU A 15 -3.68 -6.88 24.57
C GLU A 15 -2.43 -6.59 23.75
N ILE A 16 -2.29 -7.32 22.65
CA ILE A 16 -1.19 -7.16 21.68
C ILE A 16 -1.83 -6.83 20.32
N PRO A 17 -1.42 -5.74 19.65
CA PRO A 17 -1.85 -5.44 18.29
C PRO A 17 -1.54 -6.61 17.34
N ASN A 18 -2.55 -7.01 16.56
CA ASN A 18 -2.46 -8.06 15.56
C ASN A 18 -3.09 -7.60 14.23
N SER A 19 -2.88 -6.34 13.89
CA SER A 19 -3.18 -5.77 12.58
C SER A 19 -2.25 -4.59 12.32
N TRP A 20 -1.94 -4.34 11.05
CA TRP A 20 -1.14 -3.18 10.67
C TRP A 20 -1.76 -1.88 11.17
N GLU A 21 -3.07 -1.75 11.06
CA GLU A 21 -3.80 -0.53 11.39
C GLU A 21 -3.79 -0.19 12.87
N LEU A 22 -3.42 -1.11 13.76
CA LEU A 22 -3.30 -0.84 15.20
C LEU A 22 -1.88 -0.49 15.63
N LEU A 23 -0.90 -0.56 14.73
CA LEU A 23 0.47 -0.17 15.04
C LEU A 23 0.56 1.35 15.24
N THR A 24 1.38 1.75 16.21
CA THR A 24 1.88 3.12 16.27
C THR A 24 2.96 3.34 15.21
N SER A 25 3.23 4.60 14.85
CA SER A 25 4.30 4.95 13.89
C SER A 25 5.66 4.37 14.29
N ASP A 26 5.95 4.37 15.59
CA ASP A 26 7.19 3.81 16.16
C ASP A 26 7.26 2.29 16.00
N GLN A 27 6.18 1.57 16.34
CA GLN A 27 6.08 0.13 16.11
C GLN A 27 6.18 -0.22 14.62
N TYR A 28 5.54 0.57 13.75
CA TYR A 28 5.62 0.37 12.30
C TYR A 28 7.05 0.51 11.77
N LEU A 29 7.76 1.59 12.16
CA LEU A 29 9.17 1.78 11.81
C LEU A 29 10.04 0.63 12.29
N LYS A 30 9.82 0.17 13.52
CA LYS A 30 10.58 -0.97 14.04
C LYS A 30 10.34 -2.24 13.24
N LEU A 31 9.09 -2.50 12.86
CA LEU A 31 8.76 -3.66 12.04
C LEU A 31 9.44 -3.59 10.67
N VAL A 32 9.45 -2.42 10.03
CA VAL A 32 10.14 -2.21 8.74
C VAL A 32 11.66 -2.44 8.87
N GLU A 33 12.28 -2.01 9.96
CA GLU A 33 13.69 -2.32 10.25
C GLU A 33 13.92 -3.84 10.33
N LEU A 34 13.07 -4.57 11.07
CA LEU A 34 13.17 -6.02 11.19
C LEU A 34 12.94 -6.75 9.86
N LEU A 35 12.02 -6.25 9.03
CA LEU A 35 11.78 -6.78 7.68
C LEU A 35 13.00 -6.57 6.78
N SER A 36 13.67 -5.43 6.87
CA SER A 36 14.90 -5.16 6.10
C SER A 36 16.03 -6.12 6.50
N LEU A 37 16.14 -6.45 7.80
CA LEU A 37 17.10 -7.45 8.28
C LEU A 37 16.74 -8.86 7.79
N MET A 38 15.46 -9.20 7.74
CA MET A 38 14.97 -10.45 7.15
C MET A 38 15.30 -10.56 5.66
N GLU A 39 15.08 -9.51 4.88
CA GLU A 39 15.43 -9.45 3.45
C GLU A 39 16.93 -9.65 3.22
N SER A 40 17.78 -9.14 4.11
CA SER A 40 19.22 -9.37 4.07
C SER A 40 19.67 -10.77 4.54
N GLY A 41 18.72 -11.64 4.91
CA GLY A 41 18.98 -13.01 5.39
C GLY A 41 19.40 -13.12 6.85
N GLN A 42 19.40 -12.02 7.62
CA GLN A 42 19.82 -12.03 9.03
C GLN A 42 18.77 -12.65 9.96
N PHE A 43 17.48 -12.52 9.62
CA PHE A 43 16.38 -13.07 10.41
C PHE A 43 15.43 -13.92 9.57
N SER A 44 14.85 -14.94 10.18
CA SER A 44 13.72 -15.68 9.61
C SER A 44 12.39 -14.96 9.91
N PRO A 45 11.29 -15.28 9.19
CA PRO A 45 9.96 -14.73 9.49
C PRO A 45 9.52 -14.97 10.95
N GLY A 46 9.84 -16.13 11.51
CA GLY A 46 9.57 -16.44 12.91
C GLY A 46 10.37 -15.58 13.88
N ALA A 47 11.65 -15.32 13.57
CA ALA A 47 12.50 -14.43 14.36
C ALA A 47 11.96 -12.98 14.33
N VAL A 48 11.49 -12.49 13.17
CA VAL A 48 10.84 -11.18 13.07
C VAL A 48 9.64 -11.08 14.01
N LYS A 49 8.74 -12.08 14.02
CA LYS A 49 7.58 -12.09 14.93
C LYS A 49 8.01 -12.02 16.40
N CYS A 50 9.03 -12.79 16.78
CA CYS A 50 9.53 -12.83 18.16
C CYS A 50 10.16 -11.50 18.60
N LEU A 51 11.04 -10.94 17.77
CA LEU A 51 11.72 -9.68 18.04
C LEU A 51 10.72 -8.52 18.09
N PHE A 52 9.73 -8.52 17.19
CA PHE A 52 8.69 -7.52 17.17
C PHE A 52 7.76 -7.62 18.39
N LEU A 53 7.40 -8.83 18.82
CA LEU A 53 6.66 -9.05 20.07
C LEU A 53 7.42 -8.48 21.28
N CYS A 54 8.73 -8.75 21.37
CA CYS A 54 9.56 -8.20 22.44
C CYS A 54 9.55 -6.67 22.41
N TYR A 55 9.67 -6.07 21.22
CA TYR A 55 9.61 -4.62 21.06
C TYR A 55 8.28 -4.03 21.55
N MET A 56 7.15 -4.57 21.08
CA MET A 56 5.82 -4.09 21.45
C MET A 56 5.56 -4.15 22.95
N LYS A 57 6.17 -5.11 23.65
CA LYS A 57 5.99 -5.31 25.10
C LYS A 57 7.11 -4.73 25.95
N GLY A 58 8.15 -4.15 25.35
CA GLY A 58 9.34 -3.70 26.08
C GLY A 58 10.10 -4.84 26.76
N TRP A 59 9.97 -6.07 26.26
CA TRP A 59 10.65 -7.23 26.82
C TRP A 59 12.09 -7.28 26.34
N ASN A 60 13.00 -7.56 27.27
CA ASN A 60 14.40 -7.79 26.94
C ASN A 60 14.62 -9.28 26.67
N LEU A 61 14.90 -9.63 25.42
CA LEU A 61 15.13 -11.02 24.97
C LEU A 61 16.19 -11.74 25.81
N ASN A 62 17.24 -11.04 26.25
CA ASN A 62 18.33 -11.62 27.05
C ASN A 62 17.92 -11.94 28.49
N LYS A 63 16.78 -11.41 28.95
CA LYS A 63 16.21 -11.68 30.28
C LYS A 63 15.12 -12.75 30.26
N ILE A 64 14.72 -13.22 29.08
CA ILE A 64 13.75 -14.31 28.95
C ILE A 64 14.45 -15.61 29.35
N LYS A 65 13.87 -16.32 30.33
CA LYS A 65 14.39 -17.63 30.76
C LYS A 65 14.34 -18.60 29.58
N ARG A 66 15.42 -19.37 29.39
CA ARG A 66 15.56 -20.32 28.28
C ARG A 66 15.12 -21.74 28.63
N ASP A 67 14.26 -21.89 29.63
CA ASP A 67 13.61 -23.18 29.88
C ASP A 67 12.54 -23.45 28.82
N GLU A 68 12.33 -24.73 28.53
CA GLU A 68 11.45 -25.22 27.47
C GLU A 68 10.05 -24.59 27.53
N ARG A 69 9.42 -24.62 28.70
CA ARG A 69 8.06 -24.09 28.91
C ARG A 69 7.99 -22.58 28.64
N THR A 70 8.99 -21.81 29.06
CA THR A 70 9.03 -20.37 28.78
C THR A 70 9.17 -20.09 27.29
N LEU A 71 10.04 -20.83 26.59
CA LEU A 71 10.24 -20.70 25.15
C LEU A 71 9.00 -21.12 24.37
N GLU A 72 8.36 -22.24 24.72
CA GLU A 72 7.10 -22.70 24.11
C GLU A 72 5.99 -21.65 24.23
N ASN A 73 5.79 -21.09 25.43
CA ASN A 73 4.80 -20.03 25.64
C ASN A 73 5.12 -18.79 24.80
N PHE A 74 6.38 -18.36 24.78
CA PHE A 74 6.81 -17.21 24.00
C PHE A 74 6.60 -17.41 22.50
N MET A 75 7.00 -18.57 21.96
CA MET A 75 6.79 -18.94 20.57
C MET A 75 5.31 -19.06 20.22
N SER A 76 4.48 -19.57 21.15
CA SER A 76 3.03 -19.67 21.00
C SER A 76 2.33 -18.30 20.94
N ILE A 77 2.83 -17.29 21.68
CA ILE A 77 2.32 -15.92 21.56
C ILE A 77 2.80 -15.30 20.24
N ALA A 78 4.07 -15.47 19.88
CA ALA A 78 4.62 -14.91 18.65
C ALA A 78 3.96 -15.51 17.39
N SER A 79 3.62 -16.80 17.40
CA SER A 79 2.97 -17.47 16.27
C SER A 79 1.56 -16.94 15.99
N GLN A 80 0.86 -16.44 17.02
CA GLN A 80 -0.46 -15.81 16.89
C GLN A 80 -0.41 -14.47 16.14
N LEU A 81 0.77 -13.84 16.00
CA LEU A 81 0.97 -12.67 15.15
C LEU A 81 0.80 -13.07 13.68
N SER A 82 -0.40 -12.88 13.18
CA SER A 82 -0.85 -13.37 11.87
C SER A 82 -0.91 -12.28 10.81
N PHE A 83 -0.80 -11.01 11.19
CA PHE A 83 -0.92 -9.88 10.26
C PHE A 83 0.35 -9.56 9.47
N ILE A 84 1.51 -10.06 9.90
CA ILE A 84 2.80 -9.71 9.26
C ILE A 84 3.00 -10.55 8.00
N PHE A 85 2.71 -11.85 8.07
CA PHE A 85 2.97 -12.80 6.98
C PHE A 85 1.75 -13.66 6.69
N GLN A 86 1.51 -13.90 5.41
CA GLN A 86 0.60 -14.93 4.90
C GLN A 86 1.41 -16.12 4.41
N GLU A 87 0.81 -17.30 4.54
CA GLU A 87 1.36 -18.53 3.96
C GLU A 87 0.79 -18.71 2.55
N LYS A 88 1.67 -18.84 1.56
CA LYS A 88 1.31 -19.04 0.17
C LYS A 88 2.32 -19.96 -0.49
N ASP A 89 1.85 -21.07 -1.06
CA ASP A 89 2.67 -22.07 -1.76
C ASP A 89 3.87 -22.53 -0.91
N ASP A 90 3.60 -22.91 0.35
CA ASP A 90 4.57 -23.31 1.39
C ASP A 90 5.66 -22.26 1.70
N LYS A 91 5.40 -20.97 1.38
CA LYS A 91 6.29 -19.85 1.67
C LYS A 91 5.59 -18.78 2.50
N PHE A 92 6.33 -18.13 3.39
CA PHE A 92 5.88 -16.92 4.05
C PHE A 92 6.06 -15.71 3.12
N VAL A 93 4.95 -15.04 2.82
CA VAL A 93 4.92 -13.80 2.05
C VAL A 93 4.45 -12.67 2.95
N LEU A 94 5.04 -11.48 2.83
CA LEU A 94 4.61 -10.31 3.59
C LEU A 94 3.14 -9.97 3.27
N ASP A 95 2.31 -9.85 4.31
CA ASP A 95 0.91 -9.46 4.16
C ASP A 95 0.80 -7.93 4.11
N LEU A 96 1.07 -7.37 2.93
CA LEU A 96 1.12 -5.93 2.74
C LEU A 96 -0.19 -5.39 2.11
N CYS A 97 -1.31 -5.53 2.82
CA CYS A 97 -2.62 -5.07 2.35
C CYS A 97 -3.45 -4.46 3.50
N PHE A 98 -3.32 -3.15 3.72
CA PHE A 98 -4.07 -2.39 4.73
C PHE A 98 -4.29 -0.94 4.29
N CYS A 99 -5.27 -0.26 4.90
CA CYS A 99 -5.66 1.10 4.52
C CYS A 99 -5.51 2.07 5.69
N ARG A 100 -4.27 2.51 5.95
CA ARG A 100 -3.95 3.50 6.99
C ARG A 100 -2.62 4.19 6.66
N GLN A 101 -2.55 5.51 6.85
CA GLN A 101 -1.28 6.23 6.88
C GLN A 101 -0.55 5.95 8.20
N GLN A 102 0.56 5.22 8.16
CA GLN A 102 1.32 4.83 9.36
C GLN A 102 2.28 5.92 9.83
N LEU A 103 2.67 6.82 8.92
CA LEU A 103 3.58 7.92 9.17
C LEU A 103 2.87 9.23 8.78
N PRO A 104 1.87 9.69 9.56
CA PRO A 104 1.08 10.88 9.20
C PRO A 104 1.91 12.16 9.22
N VAL A 105 2.99 12.20 9.99
CA VAL A 105 3.92 13.32 10.05
C VAL A 105 5.35 12.81 10.14
N ILE A 106 6.25 13.45 9.41
CA ILE A 106 7.69 13.26 9.53
C ILE A 106 8.38 14.59 9.81
N PHE A 107 9.58 14.52 10.38
CA PHE A 107 10.38 15.70 10.71
C PHE A 107 11.69 15.68 9.96
N ILE A 108 11.97 16.74 9.21
CA ILE A 108 13.27 16.99 8.57
C ILE A 108 13.75 18.35 9.08
N ASP A 109 14.96 18.40 9.66
CA ASP A 109 15.53 19.62 10.24
C ASP A 109 14.56 20.33 11.21
N LYS A 110 13.87 19.55 12.08
CA LYS A 110 12.82 20.01 13.02
C LYS A 110 11.56 20.59 12.38
N LYS A 111 11.44 20.58 11.06
CA LYS A 111 10.23 20.98 10.34
C LYS A 111 9.34 19.77 10.08
N ALA A 112 8.06 19.90 10.43
CA ALA A 112 7.04 18.90 10.13
C ALA A 112 6.65 18.92 8.64
N TYR A 113 6.45 17.74 8.08
CA TYR A 113 5.84 17.49 6.79
C TYR A 113 4.72 16.47 6.98
N TYR A 114 3.54 16.76 6.46
CA TYR A 114 2.36 15.92 6.63
C TYR A 114 2.17 15.02 5.41
N GLY A 115 1.97 13.73 5.67
CA GLY A 115 1.70 12.75 4.62
C GLY A 115 0.27 12.86 4.11
N TYR A 116 0.00 12.20 2.98
CA TYR A 116 -1.36 12.05 2.49
C TYR A 116 -2.27 11.37 3.52
N GLU A 117 -3.54 11.76 3.50
CA GLU A 117 -4.56 11.20 4.37
C GLU A 117 -5.31 10.09 3.62
N VAL A 118 -5.63 9.01 4.35
CA VAL A 118 -6.50 7.95 3.88
C VAL A 118 -7.34 7.45 5.05
N ASN A 119 -8.65 7.31 4.84
CA ASN A 119 -9.59 6.91 5.88
C ASN A 119 -10.64 5.94 5.32
N THR A 120 -11.05 4.97 6.13
CA THR A 120 -12.12 3.99 5.85
C THR A 120 -13.27 4.04 6.87
N ASP A 121 -13.25 5.01 7.78
CA ASP A 121 -14.27 5.27 8.78
C ASP A 121 -15.64 5.44 8.12
N PHE A 122 -16.70 5.10 8.87
CA PHE A 122 -18.07 5.11 8.38
C PHE A 122 -18.28 4.29 7.11
N LYS A 123 -17.42 3.28 6.86
CA LYS A 123 -17.43 2.43 5.67
C LYS A 123 -17.22 3.21 4.36
N SER A 124 -16.65 4.41 4.44
CA SER A 124 -16.39 5.27 3.29
C SER A 124 -14.89 5.44 3.10
N LEU A 125 -14.41 5.12 1.90
CA LEU A 125 -13.01 5.35 1.55
C LEU A 125 -12.81 6.80 1.11
N THR A 126 -11.90 7.49 1.79
CA THR A 126 -11.41 8.82 1.40
C THR A 126 -9.89 8.78 1.29
N CYS A 127 -9.33 9.60 0.40
CA CYS A 127 -7.89 9.73 0.19
C CYS A 127 -7.62 11.17 -0.27
N SER A 128 -6.56 11.80 0.23
CA SER A 128 -6.24 13.20 -0.13
C SER A 128 -5.41 13.35 -1.40
N LEU A 129 -4.85 12.26 -1.93
CA LEU A 129 -3.98 12.31 -3.11
C LEU A 129 -4.73 12.81 -4.35
N THR A 130 -4.05 13.63 -5.15
CA THR A 130 -4.47 13.91 -6.53
C THR A 130 -4.14 12.73 -7.45
N ALA A 131 -4.74 12.73 -8.64
CA ALA A 131 -4.47 11.73 -9.67
C ALA A 131 -2.99 11.75 -10.07
N LEU A 132 -2.42 12.94 -10.29
CA LEU A 132 -1.01 13.08 -10.66
C LEU A 132 -0.06 12.60 -9.55
N GLN A 133 -0.29 13.01 -8.28
CA GLN A 133 0.50 12.52 -7.14
C GLN A 133 0.51 11.00 -7.08
N TYR A 134 -0.66 10.39 -7.22
CA TYR A 134 -0.81 8.95 -7.14
C TYR A 134 -0.09 8.22 -8.29
N ILE A 135 -0.21 8.73 -9.53
CA ILE A 135 0.40 8.13 -10.71
C ILE A 135 1.93 8.16 -10.58
N GLU A 136 2.50 9.33 -10.25
CA GLU A 136 3.95 9.47 -10.11
C GLU A 136 4.48 8.65 -8.92
N ALA A 137 3.79 8.66 -7.77
CA ALA A 137 4.15 7.83 -6.63
C ALA A 137 4.16 6.33 -7.00
N ARG A 138 3.16 5.88 -7.76
CA ARG A 138 3.08 4.47 -8.20
C ARG A 138 4.20 4.10 -9.16
N GLN A 139 4.60 4.99 -10.07
CA GLN A 139 5.72 4.76 -10.99
C GLN A 139 7.05 4.59 -10.24
N LEU A 140 7.25 5.34 -9.15
CA LEU A 140 8.50 5.32 -8.40
C LEU A 140 8.70 4.06 -7.55
N LEU A 141 7.63 3.32 -7.24
CA LEU A 141 7.72 2.07 -6.45
C LEU A 141 8.65 1.03 -7.08
N ASP A 142 8.71 0.98 -8.40
CA ASP A 142 9.49 -0.01 -9.16
C ASP A 142 10.90 0.48 -9.52
N MET A 143 11.28 1.70 -9.13
CA MET A 143 12.54 2.36 -9.53
C MET A 143 13.71 2.19 -8.54
N GLY A 144 13.54 1.41 -7.48
CA GLY A 144 14.59 1.09 -6.50
C GLY A 144 14.84 2.19 -5.45
N GLU A 145 15.85 2.00 -4.60
CA GLU A 145 16.04 2.83 -3.39
C GLU A 145 16.36 4.32 -3.68
N GLU A 146 17.01 4.62 -4.82
CA GLU A 146 17.36 5.99 -5.22
C GLU A 146 16.13 6.87 -5.52
N SER A 147 14.99 6.27 -5.86
CA SER A 147 13.74 6.99 -6.13
C SER A 147 12.97 7.38 -4.87
N LEU A 148 13.27 6.74 -3.73
CA LEU A 148 12.49 6.86 -2.50
C LEU A 148 12.40 8.30 -1.94
N PRO A 149 13.44 9.14 -2.00
CA PRO A 149 13.31 10.54 -1.59
C PRO A 149 12.27 11.32 -2.39
N LEU A 150 12.17 11.05 -3.70
CA LEU A 150 11.15 11.66 -4.55
C LEU A 150 9.78 11.11 -4.21
N LEU A 151 9.63 9.79 -4.12
CA LEU A 151 8.37 9.15 -3.71
C LEU A 151 7.83 9.75 -2.40
N ALA A 152 8.71 9.88 -1.40
CA ALA A 152 8.33 10.47 -0.12
C ALA A 152 7.97 11.97 -0.26
N ALA A 153 8.69 12.74 -1.07
CA ALA A 153 8.34 14.14 -1.31
C ALA A 153 6.96 14.30 -1.98
N ILE A 154 6.58 13.40 -2.89
CA ILE A 154 5.27 13.39 -3.54
C ILE A 154 4.15 13.10 -2.53
N LEU A 155 4.35 12.06 -1.72
CA LEU A 155 3.37 11.58 -0.74
C LEU A 155 3.19 12.52 0.47
N TYR A 156 4.15 13.41 0.71
CA TYR A 156 4.14 14.40 1.78
C TYR A 156 4.06 15.84 1.24
N PHE A 157 3.59 16.00 0.01
CA PHE A 157 3.31 17.29 -0.58
C PHE A 157 1.97 17.81 -0.06
N ASP A 158 2.01 18.55 1.05
CA ASP A 158 0.83 19.04 1.77
C ASP A 158 0.48 20.52 1.48
N LYS A 159 1.42 21.29 0.94
CA LYS A 159 1.27 22.73 0.73
C LYS A 159 0.88 23.07 -0.70
N GLY A 160 -0.40 23.39 -0.86
CA GLY A 160 -0.92 23.98 -2.09
C GLY A 160 -1.24 22.95 -3.17
N VAL A 161 -1.37 23.42 -4.41
CA VAL A 161 -1.64 22.58 -5.57
C VAL A 161 -0.40 21.78 -5.92
N TYR A 162 -0.54 20.47 -6.08
CA TYR A 162 0.58 19.61 -6.40
C TYR A 162 1.24 19.97 -7.74
N SER A 163 2.58 19.94 -7.77
CA SER A 163 3.40 20.08 -8.98
C SER A 163 4.61 19.14 -8.88
N SER A 164 4.88 18.43 -9.97
CA SER A 164 6.01 17.51 -10.09
C SER A 164 7.34 18.23 -9.93
N GLU A 165 7.49 19.46 -10.45
CA GLU A 165 8.72 20.25 -10.31
C GLU A 165 8.98 20.64 -8.86
N GLU A 166 7.95 21.05 -8.13
CA GLU A 166 8.09 21.40 -6.71
C GLU A 166 8.34 20.15 -5.85
N ALA A 167 7.72 19.01 -6.16
CA ALA A 167 8.02 17.74 -5.52
C ALA A 167 9.47 17.31 -5.76
N GLN A 168 10.01 17.50 -6.97
CA GLN A 168 11.41 17.23 -7.30
C GLN A 168 12.37 18.11 -6.47
N LYS A 169 12.08 19.41 -6.32
CA LYS A 169 12.86 20.31 -5.46
C LYS A 169 12.78 19.87 -4.00
N LEU A 170 11.61 19.43 -3.56
CA LEU A 170 11.37 18.96 -2.20
C LEU A 170 12.12 17.64 -1.91
N ALA A 171 12.27 16.75 -2.90
CA ALA A 171 13.00 15.49 -2.79
C ALA A 171 14.44 15.66 -2.28
N LEU A 172 15.10 16.77 -2.64
CA LEU A 172 16.44 17.09 -2.14
C LEU A 172 16.50 17.22 -0.61
N LYS A 173 15.40 17.66 0.03
CA LYS A 173 15.29 17.71 1.50
C LYS A 173 15.02 16.32 2.08
N PHE A 174 14.21 15.53 1.40
CA PHE A 174 13.84 14.18 1.83
C PHE A 174 15.01 13.19 1.75
N LYS A 175 16.05 13.47 0.95
CA LYS A 175 17.33 12.72 0.98
C LYS A 175 17.99 12.67 2.36
N LYS A 176 17.66 13.59 3.27
CA LYS A 176 18.18 13.61 4.64
C LYS A 176 17.50 12.60 5.57
N LEU A 177 16.37 12.02 5.17
CA LEU A 177 15.67 11.02 5.98
C LEU A 177 16.48 9.72 6.04
N PRO A 178 16.41 8.97 7.15
CA PRO A 178 16.97 7.64 7.20
C PRO A 178 16.38 6.74 6.12
N VAL A 179 17.19 5.89 5.51
CA VAL A 179 16.76 4.95 4.45
C VAL A 179 15.58 4.09 4.93
N ASN A 180 15.60 3.61 6.17
CA ASN A 180 14.49 2.83 6.74
C ASN A 180 13.18 3.63 6.82
N THR A 181 13.24 4.94 7.06
CA THR A 181 12.04 5.80 7.03
C THR A 181 11.50 5.94 5.62
N LEU A 182 12.38 6.14 4.63
CA LEU A 182 12.00 6.20 3.21
C LEU A 182 11.36 4.87 2.74
N ARG A 183 11.96 3.74 3.11
CA ARG A 183 11.41 2.39 2.85
C ARG A 183 10.06 2.19 3.54
N ALA A 184 9.90 2.66 4.77
CA ALA A 184 8.63 2.59 5.50
C ALA A 184 7.53 3.40 4.81
N ILE A 185 7.85 4.58 4.27
CA ILE A 185 6.92 5.38 3.47
C ILE A 185 6.48 4.61 2.22
N ALA A 186 7.43 4.03 1.48
CA ALA A 186 7.14 3.24 0.30
C ALA A 186 6.26 2.01 0.61
N LEU A 187 6.63 1.23 1.63
CA LEU A 187 5.85 0.07 2.07
C LEU A 187 4.43 0.46 2.49
N ASN A 188 4.26 1.60 3.16
CA ASN A 188 2.93 2.09 3.55
C ASN A 188 2.07 2.40 2.31
N PHE A 189 2.65 3.11 1.34
CA PHE A 189 1.96 3.43 0.10
C PHE A 189 1.63 2.18 -0.71
N THR A 190 2.56 1.23 -0.82
CA THR A 190 2.32 -0.09 -1.44
C THR A 190 1.16 -0.82 -0.76
N ALA A 191 1.07 -0.79 0.57
CA ALA A 191 -0.02 -1.44 1.29
C ALA A 191 -1.39 -0.81 0.98
N VAL A 192 -1.46 0.53 0.95
CA VAL A 192 -2.67 1.26 0.58
C VAL A 192 -3.05 1.01 -0.87
N ASN A 193 -2.08 1.01 -1.79
CA ASN A 193 -2.28 0.67 -3.20
C ASN A 193 -2.82 -0.76 -3.38
N ASN A 194 -2.23 -1.74 -2.68
CA ASN A 194 -2.73 -3.11 -2.67
C ASN A 194 -4.16 -3.20 -2.12
N PHE A 195 -4.47 -2.47 -1.05
CA PHE A 195 -5.82 -2.40 -0.51
C PHE A 195 -6.82 -1.86 -1.55
N LEU A 196 -6.50 -0.75 -2.22
CA LEU A 196 -7.33 -0.16 -3.27
C LEU A 196 -7.72 -1.20 -4.33
N PHE A 197 -6.78 -2.01 -4.80
CA PHE A 197 -7.04 -2.95 -5.88
C PHE A 197 -7.42 -4.37 -5.45
N SER A 198 -7.45 -4.67 -4.16
CA SER A 198 -7.84 -6.01 -3.68
C SER A 198 -9.08 -6.00 -2.80
N LYS A 199 -9.40 -4.89 -2.12
CA LYS A 199 -10.51 -4.78 -1.16
C LYS A 199 -11.59 -3.80 -1.56
N THR A 200 -11.47 -3.15 -2.73
CA THR A 200 -12.45 -2.17 -3.22
C THR A 200 -12.97 -2.49 -4.62
N GLU A 201 -13.94 -1.69 -5.08
CA GLU A 201 -14.50 -1.77 -6.43
C GLU A 201 -13.47 -1.55 -7.55
N PHE A 202 -12.31 -0.95 -7.23
CA PHE A 202 -11.23 -0.70 -8.19
C PHE A 202 -10.46 -1.96 -8.57
N SER A 203 -10.70 -3.10 -7.90
CA SER A 203 -10.06 -4.38 -8.23
C SER A 203 -10.25 -4.83 -9.68
N LEU A 204 -11.27 -4.31 -10.38
CA LEU A 204 -11.42 -4.50 -11.83
C LEU A 204 -10.20 -3.99 -12.62
N LEU A 205 -9.61 -2.87 -12.20
CA LEU A 205 -8.53 -2.18 -12.90
C LEU A 205 -7.19 -2.94 -12.87
N THR A 206 -7.10 -4.03 -12.11
CA THR A 206 -5.93 -4.92 -12.08
C THR A 206 -6.22 -6.31 -12.66
N LYS A 207 -7.38 -6.49 -13.31
CA LYS A 207 -7.72 -7.76 -13.96
C LYS A 207 -7.29 -7.84 -15.42
N PHE A 208 -6.73 -6.76 -15.98
CA PHE A 208 -6.25 -6.76 -17.35
C PHE A 208 -5.15 -7.81 -17.55
N ILE A 209 -5.24 -8.51 -18.67
CA ILE A 209 -4.24 -9.50 -19.08
C ILE A 209 -3.01 -8.74 -19.57
N PRO A 210 -1.83 -8.91 -18.95
CA PRO A 210 -0.61 -8.26 -19.42
C PRO A 210 -0.34 -8.69 -20.87
N LYS A 211 -0.16 -7.73 -21.78
CA LYS A 211 0.36 -7.99 -23.13
C LYS A 211 1.89 -7.88 -23.08
N GLU A 212 2.61 -8.77 -23.77
CA GLU A 212 4.07 -8.69 -23.83
C GLU A 212 4.50 -7.30 -24.34
N GLY A 213 5.30 -6.59 -23.54
CA GLY A 213 5.85 -5.27 -23.89
C GLY A 213 5.08 -4.04 -23.37
N SER A 214 3.93 -4.19 -22.71
CA SER A 214 3.23 -3.04 -22.09
C SER A 214 3.58 -2.92 -20.61
N SER A 215 4.44 -1.95 -20.25
CA SER A 215 4.55 -1.54 -18.84
C SER A 215 3.27 -0.84 -18.42
N ILE A 216 2.63 -1.33 -17.35
CA ILE A 216 1.39 -0.79 -16.73
C ILE A 216 1.48 0.73 -16.46
N THR A 217 2.69 1.28 -16.40
CA THR A 217 3.01 2.68 -16.10
C THR A 217 2.74 3.66 -17.25
N THR A 218 2.81 3.22 -18.50
CA THR A 218 2.55 4.07 -19.68
C THR A 218 1.05 4.32 -19.80
N ASP A 219 0.24 3.30 -19.54
CA ASP A 219 -1.22 3.35 -19.65
C ASP A 219 -1.88 4.37 -18.70
N ALA A 220 -1.32 4.57 -17.49
CA ALA A 220 -1.93 5.45 -16.49
C ALA A 220 -1.70 6.94 -16.77
N THR A 221 -0.59 7.30 -17.41
CA THR A 221 -0.32 8.69 -17.81
C THR A 221 -1.10 9.02 -19.08
N ASP A 222 -1.13 8.09 -20.03
CA ASP A 222 -1.94 8.21 -21.25
C ASP A 222 -3.43 8.33 -20.93
N ALA A 223 -3.91 7.60 -19.91
CA ALA A 223 -5.27 7.72 -19.43
C ALA A 223 -5.63 9.13 -18.92
N LEU A 224 -4.70 9.89 -18.33
CA LEU A 224 -4.98 11.30 -17.96
C LEU A 224 -5.24 12.15 -19.21
N TYR A 225 -4.43 11.99 -20.25
CA TYR A 225 -4.57 12.73 -21.50
C TYR A 225 -5.86 12.38 -22.24
N ASP A 226 -6.22 11.10 -22.27
CA ASP A 226 -7.46 10.65 -22.91
C ASP A 226 -8.70 11.15 -22.16
N LEU A 227 -8.65 11.24 -20.82
CA LEU A 227 -9.72 11.87 -20.05
C LEU A 227 -9.87 13.36 -20.36
N SER A 228 -8.75 14.06 -20.59
CA SER A 228 -8.81 15.46 -21.01
C SER A 228 -9.42 15.62 -22.41
N LYS A 229 -9.02 14.76 -23.36
CA LYS A 229 -9.59 14.74 -24.73
C LYS A 229 -11.09 14.48 -24.73
N ASP A 230 -11.56 13.63 -23.82
CA ASP A 230 -12.98 13.29 -23.67
C ASP A 230 -13.82 14.39 -23.00
N GLY A 231 -13.23 15.57 -22.75
CA GLY A 231 -13.95 16.76 -22.29
C GLY A 231 -14.21 16.81 -20.79
N LEU A 232 -13.54 15.98 -19.97
CA LEU A 232 -13.62 16.04 -18.50
C LEU A 232 -12.87 17.25 -17.90
N GLY A 233 -12.12 17.98 -18.72
CA GLY A 233 -11.36 19.16 -18.35
C GLY A 233 -10.09 19.29 -19.18
N ASN A 234 -9.34 20.37 -19.00
CA ASN A 234 -7.97 20.42 -19.51
C ASN A 234 -7.06 19.46 -18.73
N ALA A 235 -5.88 19.12 -19.28
CA ALA A 235 -4.95 18.16 -18.67
C ALA A 235 -4.68 18.47 -17.19
N ARG A 236 -4.44 19.75 -16.86
CA ARG A 236 -4.20 20.20 -15.49
C ARG A 236 -5.39 19.97 -14.56
N GLN A 237 -6.62 20.14 -15.03
CA GLN A 237 -7.81 19.85 -14.21
C GLN A 237 -7.92 18.36 -13.90
N VAL A 238 -7.62 17.50 -14.89
CA VAL A 238 -7.65 16.05 -14.72
C VAL A 238 -6.55 15.56 -13.77
N GLU A 239 -5.34 16.10 -13.90
CA GLU A 239 -4.19 15.83 -13.01
C GLU A 239 -4.51 16.12 -11.54
N GLN A 240 -5.29 17.17 -11.28
CA GLN A 240 -5.64 17.62 -9.93
C GLN A 240 -6.94 16.97 -9.38
N LEU A 241 -7.59 16.08 -10.14
CA LEU A 241 -8.72 15.32 -9.62
C LEU A 241 -8.28 14.49 -8.41
N ASN A 242 -9.20 14.29 -7.47
CA ASN A 242 -8.99 13.32 -6.42
C ASN A 242 -8.73 11.92 -7.01
N VAL A 243 -7.75 11.20 -6.46
CA VAL A 243 -7.37 9.86 -6.94
C VAL A 243 -8.56 8.90 -7.00
N LEU A 244 -9.47 8.93 -6.04
CA LEU A 244 -10.63 8.02 -6.03
C LEU A 244 -11.62 8.40 -7.13
N THR A 245 -11.79 9.69 -7.42
CA THR A 245 -12.60 10.15 -8.55
C THR A 245 -11.99 9.71 -9.88
N TYR A 246 -10.68 9.89 -10.04
CA TYR A 246 -9.94 9.39 -11.20
C TYR A 246 -10.13 7.88 -11.41
N LEU A 247 -9.91 7.07 -10.37
CA LEU A 247 -10.10 5.61 -10.44
C LEU A 247 -11.55 5.20 -10.73
N ARG A 248 -12.55 5.91 -10.21
CA ARG A 248 -13.97 5.68 -10.53
C ARG A 248 -14.27 5.95 -12.00
N ILE A 249 -13.70 7.02 -12.57
CA ILE A 249 -13.89 7.34 -13.99
C ILE A 249 -13.26 6.26 -14.86
N LEU A 250 -12.03 5.83 -14.56
CA LEU A 250 -11.39 4.72 -15.30
C LEU A 250 -12.23 3.46 -15.25
N ARG A 251 -12.68 3.07 -14.05
CA ARG A 251 -13.54 1.89 -13.86
C ARG A 251 -14.83 2.00 -14.65
N LYS A 252 -15.48 3.17 -14.63
CA LYS A 252 -16.72 3.42 -15.37
C LYS A 252 -16.50 3.29 -16.88
N LYS A 253 -15.44 3.91 -17.41
CA LYS A 253 -15.06 3.79 -18.83
C LYS A 253 -14.81 2.34 -19.24
N THR A 254 -14.10 1.56 -18.44
CA THR A 254 -13.88 0.13 -18.72
C THR A 254 -15.21 -0.62 -18.82
N ILE A 255 -16.15 -0.38 -17.90
CA ILE A 255 -17.47 -1.01 -17.91
C ILE A 255 -18.29 -0.59 -19.14
N GLU A 256 -18.29 0.70 -19.47
CA GLU A 256 -19.01 1.24 -20.63
C GLU A 256 -18.43 0.72 -21.95
N GLY A 257 -17.11 0.59 -22.06
CA GLY A 257 -16.45 -0.01 -23.22
C GLY A 257 -16.91 -1.45 -23.47
N VAL A 258 -16.94 -2.29 -22.43
CA VAL A 258 -17.45 -3.67 -22.51
C VAL A 258 -18.93 -3.69 -22.93
N LYS A 259 -19.76 -2.84 -22.32
CA LYS A 259 -21.21 -2.78 -22.64
C LYS A 259 -21.47 -2.29 -24.06
N SER A 260 -20.69 -1.32 -24.54
CA SER A 260 -20.78 -0.79 -25.90
C SER A 260 -20.43 -1.86 -26.92
N LEU A 261 -19.31 -2.58 -26.74
CA LEU A 261 -18.95 -3.70 -27.63
C LEU A 261 -19.98 -4.82 -27.59
N LYS A 262 -20.62 -5.07 -26.43
CA LYS A 262 -21.72 -6.02 -26.38
C LYS A 262 -22.94 -5.55 -27.17
N ALA A 263 -23.26 -4.26 -27.11
CA ALA A 263 -24.38 -3.67 -27.84
C ALA A 263 -24.22 -3.69 -29.36
N THR A 264 -22.99 -3.72 -29.89
CA THR A 264 -22.72 -3.90 -31.32
C THR A 264 -22.91 -5.35 -31.80
N GLY A 265 -23.29 -6.26 -30.91
CA GLY A 265 -23.48 -7.68 -31.22
C GLY A 265 -22.21 -8.52 -31.15
N MET A 266 -21.10 -7.96 -30.67
CA MET A 266 -19.82 -8.67 -30.56
C MET A 266 -19.91 -9.87 -29.59
N GLU A 267 -19.23 -10.96 -29.95
CA GLU A 267 -19.13 -12.16 -29.13
C GLU A 267 -18.25 -11.93 -27.89
N LEU A 268 -18.60 -12.57 -26.77
CA LEU A 268 -17.96 -12.33 -25.47
C LEU A 268 -16.45 -12.59 -25.48
N ALA A 269 -15.98 -13.59 -26.22
CA ALA A 269 -14.55 -13.89 -26.36
C ALA A 269 -13.80 -12.77 -27.09
N LYS A 270 -14.38 -12.22 -28.16
CA LYS A 270 -13.78 -11.10 -28.90
C LYS A 270 -13.73 -9.83 -28.05
N ILE A 271 -14.78 -9.57 -27.25
CA ILE A 271 -14.78 -8.44 -26.29
C ILE A 271 -13.67 -8.60 -25.25
N ALA A 272 -13.47 -9.81 -24.73
CA ALA A 272 -12.41 -10.11 -23.78
C ALA A 272 -11.02 -9.81 -24.35
N ASP A 273 -10.77 -10.23 -25.59
CA ASP A 273 -9.49 -9.98 -26.29
C ASP A 273 -9.27 -8.50 -26.60
N GLU A 274 -10.32 -7.79 -27.05
CA GLU A 274 -10.26 -6.38 -27.43
C GLU A 274 -10.03 -5.47 -26.23
N VAL A 275 -10.77 -5.68 -25.14
CA VAL A 275 -10.62 -4.89 -23.90
C VAL A 275 -9.45 -5.38 -23.05
N GLY A 276 -8.91 -6.57 -23.32
CA GLY A 276 -7.83 -7.17 -22.55
C GLY A 276 -8.25 -7.64 -21.17
N LEU A 277 -9.52 -8.02 -20.98
CA LEU A 277 -10.06 -8.54 -19.72
C LEU A 277 -10.34 -10.04 -19.81
N PRO A 278 -10.16 -10.83 -18.74
CA PRO A 278 -10.55 -12.23 -18.73
C PRO A 278 -12.05 -12.40 -19.03
N LEU A 279 -12.39 -13.45 -19.78
CA LEU A 279 -13.78 -13.73 -20.17
C LEU A 279 -14.74 -13.77 -18.97
N GLU A 280 -14.32 -14.34 -17.84
CA GLU A 280 -15.12 -14.40 -16.62
C GLU A 280 -15.39 -13.02 -16.00
N ILE A 281 -14.53 -12.03 -16.25
CA ILE A 281 -14.76 -10.65 -15.82
C ILE A 281 -15.71 -9.95 -16.77
N VAL A 282 -15.56 -10.13 -18.09
CA VAL A 282 -16.49 -9.61 -19.10
C VAL A 282 -17.92 -10.11 -18.83
N LYS A 283 -18.09 -11.40 -18.54
CA LYS A 283 -19.39 -12.00 -18.17
C LYS A 283 -20.02 -11.38 -16.91
N LYS A 284 -19.22 -10.87 -15.98
CA LYS A 284 -19.73 -10.21 -14.75
C LYS A 284 -20.13 -8.76 -14.98
N ILE A 285 -19.64 -8.13 -16.04
CA ILE A 285 -19.93 -6.73 -16.39
C ILE A 285 -21.27 -6.61 -17.14
N ILE A 286 -21.58 -7.61 -17.95
CA ILE A 286 -22.81 -7.74 -18.76
C ILE A 286 -23.93 -8.28 -17.87
#